data_AF-A0A4Y9YN95-F1
#
_entry.id   AF-A0A4Y9YN95-F1
#
_cell.length_a   1.000
_cell.length_b   1.000
_cell.length_c   1.000
_cell.angle_alpha   90.00
_cell.angle_beta   90.00
_cell.angle_gamma   90.00
#
_symmetry.space_group_name_H-M   'P 1'
#
loop_
_entity.id
_entity.type
_entity.pdbx_description
1 polymer ?
#
loop_
_entity_poly.entity_id
_entity_poly.type
_entity_poly.pdbx_seq_one_letter_code
_entity_poly.pdbx_strand_id
1 'polypeptide(L)'
;MSRPWTAQSRPATGRPQTAASSRHEASYVVAVLEGRGVAREVGIAALEKDTGRVSLIQLADSPTYIKTLHQLHLHSPSLILVPDTFLAMSDVSLASGGKKPCTTSVLVQCMMEEFDVPIEPVMRKYWNETAGLDFITQLTVEDDEKAATILTASTKYYALSAASALFKHAESRLNIRFASASLLIRFGKADGTMMIDPETSRNLELVGNMSSKKSTHSLFGLMNHTYTAMGARLLRVNLLAPITVQGSIEARLDAVEELVQNEDRFNEVKNGLKALNKMDFDKLICSLAASEARESNTAKPAAVRVSQMLSLRNMVKTMPILSRALGGCRSQLLIIIAEMVSDERLAKIEKLVTDSLNEAATPAKAGLGALNARVYAVKANCNRLLDVARETYKENLGDIFTLNRDLSERHNLPLSLVYQDTGFVFALKKNELEGDLPKGFVNVTMQKGRWLFSSIELASAQPIYRFTVRLSCCHLIVTEETKRKNEGRFG
;
A
#
# COMPACT_ATOMS: atom_id res chain seq x y z
N MET A 1 5.93 63.34 8.72
CA MET A 1 6.91 62.23 8.73
C MET A 1 6.29 61.06 9.49
N SER A 2 5.56 60.23 8.76
CA SER A 2 4.75 59.12 9.26
C SER A 2 5.43 57.81 8.87
N ARG A 3 5.67 56.95 9.86
CA ARG A 3 6.40 55.68 9.73
C ARG A 3 5.65 54.68 8.83
N PRO A 4 6.34 53.84 8.03
CA PRO A 4 5.69 52.84 7.19
C PRO A 4 5.27 51.60 8.00
N TRP A 5 4.10 51.09 7.66
CA TRP A 5 3.45 49.90 8.16
C TRP A 5 3.96 48.68 7.38
N THR A 6 4.68 47.76 8.02
CA THR A 6 5.02 46.45 7.46
C THR A 6 4.21 45.36 8.18
N ALA A 7 3.08 44.98 7.59
CA ALA A 7 2.36 43.78 7.97
C ALA A 7 3.09 42.55 7.39
N GLN A 8 4.01 41.95 8.16
CA GLN A 8 4.48 40.60 7.88
C GLN A 8 3.41 39.61 8.33
N SER A 9 2.69 39.06 7.36
CA SER A 9 1.83 37.89 7.53
C SER A 9 2.65 36.71 8.04
N ARG A 10 2.35 36.23 9.25
CA ARG A 10 2.86 34.96 9.78
C ARG A 10 2.50 33.82 8.81
N PRO A 11 3.45 32.95 8.41
CA PRO A 11 3.09 31.72 7.73
C PRO A 11 2.34 30.80 8.70
N ALA A 12 1.26 30.20 8.22
CA ALA A 12 0.46 29.23 8.96
C ALA A 12 1.37 28.08 9.44
N THR A 13 1.37 27.83 10.75
CA THR A 13 2.10 26.73 11.39
C THR A 13 1.42 25.40 11.05
N GLY A 14 1.60 24.95 9.80
CA GLY A 14 1.37 23.57 9.42
C GLY A 14 2.33 22.68 10.20
N ARG A 15 1.79 21.71 10.95
CA ARG A 15 2.56 20.71 11.69
C ARG A 15 3.62 20.08 10.75
N PRO A 16 4.92 20.05 11.12
CA PRO A 16 5.96 19.49 10.27
C PRO A 16 5.63 18.03 9.95
N GLN A 17 5.78 17.64 8.69
CA GLN A 17 5.70 16.24 8.30
C GLN A 17 6.77 15.48 9.09
N THR A 18 6.35 14.52 9.90
CA THR A 18 7.28 13.66 10.65
C THR A 18 8.15 12.87 9.68
N ALA A 19 9.45 12.74 9.98
CA ALA A 19 10.46 11.98 9.25
C ALA A 19 10.13 10.49 8.97
N ALA A 20 9.00 9.98 9.46
CA ALA A 20 8.45 8.69 9.07
C ALA A 20 7.92 8.68 7.62
N SER A 21 7.54 9.85 7.08
CA SER A 21 7.00 9.98 5.71
C SER A 21 8.07 9.85 4.61
N SER A 22 9.35 10.00 4.97
CA SER A 22 10.50 9.92 4.05
C SER A 22 11.21 8.57 4.06
N ARG A 23 10.80 7.65 4.96
CA ARG A 23 11.33 6.29 4.99
C ARG A 23 10.51 5.41 4.06
N HIS A 24 11.06 5.13 2.88
CA HIS A 24 10.59 4.01 2.09
C HIS A 24 11.28 2.75 2.65
N GLU A 25 10.51 1.93 3.36
CA GLU A 25 10.91 0.56 3.65
C GLU A 25 11.04 -0.19 2.33
N ALA A 26 12.03 -1.07 2.25
CA ALA A 26 12.18 -1.95 1.11
C ALA A 26 10.84 -2.70 0.88
N SER A 27 10.23 -2.50 -0.29
CA SER A 27 8.86 -2.97 -0.58
C SER A 27 8.80 -3.98 -1.73
N TYR A 28 9.87 -4.11 -2.52
CA TYR A 28 9.86 -4.96 -3.70
C TYR A 28 10.35 -6.37 -3.39
N VAL A 29 9.75 -7.37 -4.04
CA VAL A 29 10.35 -8.69 -4.23
C VAL A 29 10.89 -8.72 -5.64
N VAL A 30 12.17 -9.01 -5.80
CA VAL A 30 12.82 -8.97 -7.11
C VAL A 30 13.37 -10.35 -7.45
N ALA A 31 12.92 -10.94 -8.55
CA ALA A 31 13.48 -12.15 -9.11
C ALA A 31 14.49 -11.79 -10.20
N VAL A 32 15.69 -12.38 -10.12
CA VAL A 32 16.77 -12.12 -11.07
C VAL A 32 17.28 -13.41 -11.69
N LEU A 33 17.37 -13.42 -13.02
CA LEU A 33 17.90 -14.54 -13.80
C LEU A 33 19.02 -14.07 -14.73
N GLU A 34 20.17 -14.72 -14.63
CA GLU A 34 21.31 -14.51 -15.53
C GLU A 34 21.26 -15.50 -16.71
N GLY A 35 21.51 -14.98 -17.91
CA GLY A 35 21.69 -15.74 -19.13
C GLY A 35 23.11 -16.31 -19.26
N ARG A 36 23.21 -17.53 -19.79
CA ARG A 36 24.50 -18.23 -20.02
C ARG A 36 25.17 -17.85 -21.35
N GLY A 37 24.62 -16.88 -22.08
CA GLY A 37 25.10 -16.46 -23.39
C GLY A 37 26.25 -15.45 -23.33
N VAL A 38 26.90 -15.24 -24.48
CA VAL A 38 28.04 -14.31 -24.63
C VAL A 38 27.66 -12.86 -24.29
N ALA A 39 26.41 -12.47 -24.55
CA ALA A 39 25.88 -11.13 -24.29
C ALA A 39 25.48 -10.85 -22.82
N ARG A 40 25.67 -11.81 -21.89
CA ARG A 40 25.33 -11.71 -20.45
C ARG A 40 24.04 -10.93 -20.20
N GLU A 41 22.95 -11.43 -20.75
CA GLU A 41 21.63 -10.83 -20.53
C GLU A 41 21.11 -11.20 -19.14
N VAL A 42 20.52 -10.23 -18.47
CA VAL A 42 19.88 -10.40 -17.15
C VAL A 42 18.40 -10.06 -17.28
N GLY A 43 17.55 -11.00 -16.85
CA GLY A 43 16.12 -10.81 -16.69
C GLY A 43 15.79 -10.47 -15.24
N ILE A 44 15.00 -9.41 -15.05
CA ILE A 44 14.57 -8.90 -13.76
C ILE A 44 13.04 -8.82 -13.78
N ALA A 45 12.41 -9.37 -12.76
CA ALA A 45 11.00 -9.16 -12.48
C ALA A 45 10.85 -8.62 -11.06
N ALA A 46 10.34 -7.41 -10.92
CA ALA A 46 10.20 -6.72 -9.63
C ALA A 46 8.71 -6.50 -9.31
N LEU A 47 8.22 -7.10 -8.22
CA LEU A 47 6.87 -6.93 -7.69
C LEU A 47 6.91 -6.06 -6.45
N GLU A 48 6.23 -4.93 -6.47
CA GLU A 48 6.01 -4.11 -5.27
C GLU A 48 4.88 -4.72 -4.43
N LYS A 49 5.19 -5.21 -3.23
CA LYS A 49 4.24 -5.93 -2.35
C LYS A 49 2.98 -5.13 -2.05
N ASP A 50 3.17 -3.83 -1.83
CA ASP A 50 2.12 -2.94 -1.37
C ASP A 50 1.22 -2.47 -2.52
N THR A 51 1.77 -2.16 -3.69
CA THR A 51 1.04 -1.52 -4.80
C THR A 51 0.63 -2.50 -5.90
N GLY A 52 1.18 -3.72 -5.90
CA GLY A 52 0.91 -4.72 -6.93
C GLY A 52 1.49 -4.36 -8.30
N ARG A 53 2.35 -3.34 -8.38
CA ARG A 53 3.03 -2.98 -9.63
C ARG A 53 4.13 -3.98 -9.93
N VAL A 54 4.17 -4.46 -11.18
CA VAL A 54 5.18 -5.39 -11.66
C VAL A 54 5.97 -4.73 -12.77
N SER A 55 7.28 -4.61 -12.56
CA SER A 55 8.23 -4.15 -13.59
C SER A 55 8.99 -5.34 -14.13
N LEU A 56 8.93 -5.53 -15.45
CA LEU A 56 9.68 -6.55 -16.18
C LEU A 56 10.79 -5.87 -16.96
N ILE A 57 12.03 -6.31 -16.78
CA ILE A 57 13.19 -5.73 -17.45
C ILE A 57 14.07 -6.87 -17.97
N GLN A 58 14.57 -6.73 -19.19
CA GLN A 58 15.65 -7.57 -19.70
C GLN A 58 16.69 -6.69 -20.36
N LEU A 59 17.93 -6.76 -19.88
CA LEU A 59 19.03 -5.92 -20.33
C LEU A 59 20.31 -6.73 -20.50
N ALA A 60 21.19 -6.27 -21.39
CA ALA A 60 22.55 -6.76 -21.50
C ALA A 60 23.47 -5.92 -20.59
N ASP A 61 24.27 -6.61 -19.77
CA ASP A 61 25.07 -5.98 -18.72
C ASP A 61 26.58 -6.20 -18.90
N SER A 62 27.37 -5.45 -18.13
CA SER A 62 28.82 -5.65 -18.00
C SER A 62 29.13 -6.81 -17.05
N PRO A 63 30.38 -7.32 -17.01
CA PRO A 63 30.81 -8.30 -16.01
C PRO A 63 30.67 -7.84 -14.55
N THR A 64 30.51 -6.54 -14.32
CA THR A 64 30.31 -5.90 -13.01
C THR A 64 28.84 -5.61 -12.69
N TYR A 65 27.91 -5.98 -13.59
CA TYR A 65 26.46 -5.88 -13.42
C TYR A 65 25.93 -4.50 -13.00
N ILE A 66 26.57 -3.42 -13.46
CA ILE A 66 26.25 -2.05 -13.02
C ILE A 66 24.80 -1.68 -13.34
N LYS A 67 24.29 -2.08 -14.51
CA LYS A 67 22.91 -1.75 -14.91
C LYS A 67 21.90 -2.52 -14.06
N THR A 68 22.16 -3.79 -13.78
CA THR A 68 21.32 -4.62 -12.90
C THR A 68 21.30 -4.07 -11.48
N LEU A 69 22.45 -3.71 -10.93
CA LEU A 69 22.57 -3.12 -9.60
C LEU A 69 21.86 -1.75 -9.53
N HIS A 70 21.95 -0.94 -10.59
CA HIS A 70 21.21 0.32 -10.69
C HIS A 70 19.69 0.07 -10.68
N GLN A 71 19.19 -0.90 -11.46
CA GLN A 71 17.76 -1.25 -11.45
C GLN A 71 17.30 -1.78 -10.08
N LEU A 72 18.13 -2.55 -9.38
CA LEU A 72 17.84 -2.97 -8.01
C LEU A 72 17.78 -1.78 -7.05
N HIS A 73 18.67 -0.80 -7.17
CA HIS A 73 18.61 0.42 -6.36
C HIS A 73 17.34 1.24 -6.62
N LEU A 74 16.89 1.33 -7.88
CA LEU A 74 15.62 1.97 -8.24
C LEU A 74 14.43 1.23 -7.63
N HIS A 75 14.47 -0.09 -7.59
CA HIS A 75 13.42 -0.96 -7.06
C HIS A 75 13.62 -1.37 -5.59
N SER A 76 14.50 -0.73 -4.81
CA SER A 76 14.74 -0.97 -3.36
C SER A 76 14.24 -2.33 -2.82
N PRO A 77 14.94 -3.45 -3.09
CA PRO A 77 14.46 -4.79 -2.84
C PRO A 77 14.38 -5.10 -1.34
N SER A 78 13.31 -5.79 -0.94
CA SER A 78 13.11 -6.36 0.40
C SER A 78 13.44 -7.85 0.48
N LEU A 79 13.47 -8.49 -0.68
CA LEU A 79 13.73 -9.91 -0.88
C LEU A 79 14.22 -10.09 -2.32
N ILE A 80 15.34 -10.77 -2.51
CA ILE A 80 15.87 -11.11 -3.83
C ILE A 80 15.71 -12.61 -4.05
N LEU A 81 15.12 -12.99 -5.18
CA LEU A 81 14.92 -14.38 -5.57
C LEU A 81 15.91 -14.73 -6.67
N VAL A 82 16.63 -15.83 -6.47
CA VAL A 82 17.61 -16.36 -7.44
C VAL A 82 17.36 -17.86 -7.66
N PRO A 83 17.77 -18.42 -8.81
CA PRO A 83 17.76 -19.87 -8.99
C PRO A 83 18.60 -20.56 -7.92
N ASP A 84 18.13 -21.69 -7.40
CA ASP A 84 18.88 -22.57 -6.50
C ASP A 84 20.29 -22.90 -7.04
N THR A 85 20.43 -23.09 -8.35
CA THR A 85 21.71 -23.34 -9.03
C THR A 85 22.73 -22.20 -8.92
N PHE A 86 22.33 -20.97 -8.56
CA PHE A 86 23.26 -19.84 -8.40
C PHE A 86 23.89 -19.79 -7.01
N LEU A 87 23.23 -20.43 -6.03
CA LEU A 87 23.76 -20.62 -4.69
C LEU A 87 24.47 -21.98 -4.55
N ALA A 88 24.16 -22.94 -5.42
CA ALA A 88 24.76 -24.26 -5.43
C ALA A 88 25.56 -24.52 -6.72
N MET A 89 26.89 -24.43 -6.64
CA MET A 89 27.79 -25.16 -7.53
C MET A 89 28.78 -25.99 -6.73
N SER A 90 28.40 -27.24 -6.48
CA SER A 90 29.31 -28.39 -6.48
C SER A 90 28.47 -29.66 -6.63
N ASP A 91 28.22 -30.11 -7.85
CA ASP A 91 27.86 -31.50 -8.10
C ASP A 91 28.04 -31.82 -9.58
N VAL A 92 29.26 -32.24 -9.95
CA VAL A 92 29.54 -33.42 -10.79
C VAL A 92 30.99 -33.86 -10.51
N SER A 93 31.12 -34.97 -9.77
CA SER A 93 32.27 -35.92 -9.67
C SER A 93 33.68 -35.40 -9.36
N LEU A 94 34.17 -35.63 -8.12
CA LEU A 94 35.38 -36.41 -7.80
C LEU A 94 35.62 -36.46 -6.28
N ALA A 95 35.91 -37.66 -5.79
CA ALA A 95 36.21 -37.96 -4.39
C ALA A 95 37.48 -37.24 -3.91
N SER A 96 37.40 -36.48 -2.81
CA SER A 96 38.36 -36.47 -1.68
C SER A 96 38.10 -35.28 -0.74
N GLY A 97 38.23 -35.57 0.56
CA GLY A 97 37.89 -34.68 1.67
C GLY A 97 38.78 -33.44 1.81
N GLY A 98 38.28 -32.31 1.30
CA GLY A 98 38.71 -30.98 1.70
C GLY A 98 37.49 -30.08 1.77
N LYS A 99 37.32 -29.33 2.88
CA LYS A 99 36.31 -28.26 2.96
C LYS A 99 36.64 -27.22 1.88
N LYS A 100 35.87 -27.19 0.80
CA LYS A 100 36.00 -26.22 -0.30
C LYS A 100 34.87 -25.17 -0.24
N PRO A 101 35.15 -23.91 -0.60
CA PRO A 101 34.19 -22.81 -0.49
C PRO A 101 33.07 -22.95 -1.51
N CYS A 102 31.85 -22.61 -1.10
CA CYS A 102 30.68 -22.56 -1.96
C CYS A 102 30.87 -21.43 -2.99
N THR A 103 31.05 -21.75 -4.28
CA THR A 103 31.23 -20.72 -5.32
C THR A 103 29.87 -20.20 -5.76
N THR A 104 29.43 -19.10 -5.15
CA THR A 104 28.25 -18.33 -5.57
C THR A 104 28.51 -17.66 -6.92
N SER A 105 27.44 -17.44 -7.72
CA SER A 105 27.58 -16.64 -8.95
C SER A 105 28.12 -15.23 -8.62
N VAL A 106 28.96 -14.67 -9.49
CA VAL A 106 29.50 -13.30 -9.37
C VAL A 106 28.36 -12.29 -9.22
N LEU A 107 27.25 -12.49 -9.93
CA LEU A 107 26.05 -11.65 -9.80
C LEU A 107 25.50 -11.65 -8.38
N VAL A 108 25.40 -12.83 -7.76
CA VAL A 108 24.91 -12.99 -6.39
C VAL A 108 25.89 -12.35 -5.41
N GLN A 109 27.19 -12.52 -5.63
CA GLN A 109 28.20 -11.88 -4.79
C GLN A 109 28.09 -10.35 -4.85
N CYS A 110 27.99 -9.76 -6.04
CA CYS A 110 27.77 -8.31 -6.18
C CYS A 110 26.48 -7.83 -5.49
N MET A 111 25.40 -8.62 -5.55
CA MET A 111 24.16 -8.28 -4.84
C MET A 111 24.32 -8.36 -3.32
N MET A 112 25.05 -9.35 -2.80
CA MET A 112 25.30 -9.50 -1.36
C MET A 112 26.22 -8.41 -0.81
N GLU A 113 27.15 -7.90 -1.62
CA GLU A 113 28.04 -6.80 -1.23
C GLU A 113 27.30 -5.45 -1.19
N GLU A 114 26.39 -5.20 -2.14
CA GLU A 114 25.67 -3.93 -2.25
C GLU A 114 24.39 -3.86 -1.40
N PHE A 115 23.70 -4.98 -1.18
CA PHE A 115 22.40 -5.02 -0.50
C PHE A 115 22.40 -5.94 0.72
N ASP A 116 22.07 -5.38 1.89
CA ASP A 116 21.82 -6.12 3.14
C ASP A 116 20.37 -6.68 3.17
N VAL A 117 20.05 -7.54 2.20
CA VAL A 117 18.69 -8.05 1.94
C VAL A 117 18.71 -9.57 1.84
N PRO A 118 17.72 -10.30 2.39
CA PRO A 118 17.67 -11.75 2.26
C PRO A 118 17.61 -12.18 0.79
N ILE A 119 18.44 -13.16 0.43
CA ILE A 119 18.43 -13.83 -0.88
C ILE A 119 17.85 -15.23 -0.69
N GLU A 120 16.74 -15.53 -1.36
CA GLU A 120 16.07 -16.82 -1.27
C GLU A 120 16.20 -17.63 -2.57
N PRO A 121 16.64 -18.90 -2.49
CA PRO A 121 16.67 -19.77 -3.66
C PRO A 121 15.27 -20.25 -4.04
N VAL A 122 14.97 -20.17 -5.34
CA VAL A 122 13.76 -20.74 -5.95
C VAL A 122 14.16 -21.87 -6.88
N MET A 123 13.51 -23.03 -6.75
CA MET A 123 13.83 -24.22 -7.56
C MET A 123 13.82 -23.91 -9.06
N ARG A 124 14.83 -24.39 -9.79
CA ARG A 124 14.99 -24.11 -11.23
C ARG A 124 13.74 -24.40 -12.07
N LYS A 125 12.95 -25.43 -11.70
CA LYS A 125 11.70 -25.81 -12.38
C LYS A 125 10.64 -24.70 -12.48
N TYR A 126 10.69 -23.70 -11.59
CA TYR A 126 9.75 -22.58 -11.57
C TYR A 126 10.18 -21.41 -12.47
N TRP A 127 11.38 -21.46 -13.06
CA TRP A 127 11.90 -20.44 -13.98
C TRP A 127 11.63 -20.86 -15.43
N ASN A 128 10.39 -20.65 -15.89
CA ASN A 128 9.90 -21.11 -17.18
C ASN A 128 9.26 -19.95 -17.95
N GLU A 129 9.58 -19.82 -19.24
CA GLU A 129 9.08 -18.76 -20.11
C GLU A 129 7.57 -18.86 -20.40
N THR A 130 7.08 -20.07 -20.69
CA THR A 130 5.67 -20.33 -21.04
C THR A 130 4.77 -20.03 -19.86
N ALA A 131 5.13 -20.56 -18.69
CA ALA A 131 4.40 -20.27 -17.45
C ALA A 131 4.44 -18.77 -17.11
N GLY A 132 5.56 -18.10 -17.38
CA GLY A 132 5.70 -16.66 -17.18
C GLY A 132 4.77 -15.85 -18.08
N LEU A 133 4.67 -16.23 -19.36
CA LEU A 133 3.77 -15.59 -20.32
C LEU A 133 2.31 -15.83 -19.97
N ASP A 134 1.96 -17.03 -19.51
CA ASP A 134 0.60 -17.36 -19.05
C ASP A 134 0.20 -16.48 -17.86
N PHE A 135 1.08 -16.34 -16.87
CA PHE A 135 0.85 -15.45 -15.73
C PHE A 135 0.69 -14.00 -16.14
N ILE A 136 1.53 -13.49 -17.03
CA ILE A 136 1.44 -12.11 -17.52
C ILE A 136 0.11 -11.91 -18.26
N THR A 137 -0.25 -12.83 -19.15
CA THR A 137 -1.49 -12.74 -19.94
C THR A 137 -2.73 -12.76 -19.05
N GLN A 138 -2.72 -13.62 -18.02
CA GLN A 138 -3.83 -13.77 -17.07
C GLN A 138 -3.93 -12.58 -16.10
N LEU A 139 -2.81 -12.08 -15.57
CA LEU A 139 -2.82 -11.11 -14.46
C LEU A 139 -2.78 -9.64 -14.92
N THR A 140 -2.29 -9.36 -16.13
CA THR A 140 -2.20 -7.97 -16.64
C THR A 140 -3.58 -7.36 -16.85
N VAL A 141 -3.76 -6.15 -16.32
CA VAL A 141 -4.95 -5.30 -16.52
C VAL A 141 -5.26 -5.16 -18.01
N GLU A 142 -6.55 -5.18 -18.35
CA GLU A 142 -7.02 -4.91 -19.71
C GLU A 142 -7.01 -3.41 -19.98
N ASP A 143 -5.89 -2.94 -20.55
CA ASP A 143 -5.69 -1.59 -21.06
C ASP A 143 -5.12 -1.63 -22.49
N ASP A 144 -5.03 -0.46 -23.12
CA ASP A 144 -4.47 -0.32 -24.47
C ASP A 144 -2.98 -0.72 -24.53
N GLU A 145 -2.29 -0.71 -23.39
CA GLU A 145 -0.87 -1.07 -23.26
C GLU A 145 -0.65 -2.59 -23.10
N LYS A 146 -1.68 -3.38 -22.79
CA LYS A 146 -1.59 -4.83 -22.56
C LYS A 146 -1.00 -5.55 -23.76
N ALA A 147 -1.51 -5.25 -24.96
CA ALA A 147 -1.03 -5.86 -26.19
C ALA A 147 0.46 -5.53 -26.45
N ALA A 148 0.85 -4.27 -26.24
CA ALA A 148 2.24 -3.84 -26.39
C ALA A 148 3.16 -4.51 -25.35
N THR A 149 2.69 -4.64 -24.11
CA THR A 149 3.43 -5.29 -23.02
C THR A 149 3.62 -6.78 -23.29
N ILE A 150 2.56 -7.48 -23.70
CA ILE A 150 2.62 -8.92 -24.04
C ILE A 150 3.54 -9.15 -25.25
N LEU A 151 3.40 -8.35 -26.31
CA LEU A 151 4.25 -8.45 -27.51
C LEU A 151 5.73 -8.21 -27.19
N THR A 152 6.03 -7.24 -26.33
CA THR A 152 7.41 -6.96 -25.92
C THR A 152 7.94 -8.09 -25.05
N ALA A 153 7.16 -8.54 -24.06
CA ALA A 153 7.56 -9.58 -23.12
C ALA A 153 7.72 -10.95 -23.79
N SER A 154 6.90 -11.29 -24.79
CA SER A 154 6.93 -12.60 -25.47
C SER A 154 8.27 -12.91 -26.14
N THR A 155 9.07 -11.89 -26.47
CA THR A 155 10.41 -12.05 -27.06
C THR A 155 11.53 -12.14 -26.02
N LYS A 156 11.21 -12.04 -24.72
CA LYS A 156 12.17 -11.81 -23.63
C LYS A 156 12.17 -12.98 -22.64
N TYR A 157 12.85 -14.06 -23.03
CA TYR A 157 12.97 -15.31 -22.27
C TYR A 157 13.30 -15.09 -20.79
N TYR A 158 14.30 -14.27 -20.48
CA TYR A 158 14.82 -14.13 -19.12
C TYR A 158 13.86 -13.34 -18.22
N ALA A 159 13.21 -12.30 -18.75
CA ALA A 159 12.18 -11.56 -18.02
C ALA A 159 10.94 -12.44 -17.75
N LEU A 160 10.49 -13.22 -18.73
CA LEU A 160 9.36 -14.15 -18.56
C LEU A 160 9.67 -15.23 -17.51
N SER A 161 10.86 -15.82 -17.59
CA SER A 161 11.30 -16.83 -16.64
C SER A 161 11.41 -16.28 -15.21
N ALA A 162 11.88 -15.04 -15.05
CA ALA A 162 11.92 -14.36 -13.75
C ALA A 162 10.50 -14.07 -13.21
N ALA A 163 9.57 -13.64 -14.08
CA ALA A 163 8.18 -13.40 -13.71
C ALA A 163 7.49 -14.68 -13.21
N SER A 164 7.71 -15.82 -13.87
CA SER A 164 7.18 -17.12 -13.44
C SER A 164 7.63 -17.48 -12.02
N ALA A 165 8.93 -17.36 -11.74
CA ALA A 165 9.49 -17.66 -10.43
C ALA A 165 8.95 -16.71 -9.34
N LEU A 166 8.82 -15.42 -9.67
CA LEU A 166 8.27 -14.40 -8.78
C LEU A 166 6.83 -14.70 -8.36
N PHE A 167 5.94 -14.97 -9.33
CA PHE A 167 4.54 -15.27 -9.03
C PHE A 167 4.38 -16.60 -8.29
N LYS A 168 5.14 -17.65 -8.67
CA LYS A 168 5.12 -18.92 -7.93
C LYS A 168 5.61 -18.78 -6.49
N HIS A 169 6.60 -17.93 -6.27
CA HIS A 169 7.06 -17.62 -4.92
C HIS A 169 6.00 -16.85 -4.13
N ALA A 170 5.35 -15.85 -4.74
CA ALA A 170 4.25 -15.11 -4.13
C ALA A 170 3.09 -16.02 -3.69
N GLU A 171 2.69 -16.98 -4.53
CA GLU A 171 1.63 -17.94 -4.20
C GLU A 171 2.03 -18.89 -3.06
N SER A 172 3.25 -19.45 -3.12
CA SER A 172 3.64 -20.56 -2.26
C SER A 172 4.20 -20.13 -0.90
N ARG A 173 5.00 -19.06 -0.86
CA ARG A 173 5.70 -18.57 0.33
C ARG A 173 5.02 -17.37 0.96
N LEU A 174 4.56 -16.41 0.14
CA LEU A 174 3.88 -15.21 0.65
C LEU A 174 2.39 -15.40 0.88
N ASN A 175 1.81 -16.51 0.42
CA ASN A 175 0.38 -16.82 0.51
C ASN A 175 -0.52 -15.74 -0.15
N ILE A 176 -0.03 -15.11 -1.23
CA ILE A 176 -0.73 -14.05 -1.96
C ILE A 176 -1.13 -14.58 -3.33
N ARG A 177 -2.41 -14.43 -3.69
CA ARG A 177 -2.93 -14.65 -5.04
C ARG A 177 -3.62 -13.41 -5.55
N PHE A 178 -3.33 -13.04 -6.78
CA PHE A 178 -3.94 -11.91 -7.45
C PHE A 178 -5.11 -12.37 -8.32
N ALA A 179 -6.16 -11.54 -8.40
CA ALA A 179 -7.25 -11.75 -9.33
C ALA A 179 -6.75 -11.65 -10.79
N SER A 180 -7.48 -12.26 -11.72
CA SER A 180 -7.17 -12.09 -13.15
C SER A 180 -7.42 -10.63 -13.57
N ALA A 181 -6.61 -10.14 -14.51
CA ALA A 181 -6.64 -8.77 -15.02
C ALA A 181 -6.56 -7.67 -13.93
N SER A 182 -5.79 -7.90 -12.85
CA SER A 182 -5.74 -6.97 -11.71
C SER A 182 -4.40 -6.28 -11.47
N LEU A 183 -3.32 -6.74 -12.12
CA LEU A 183 -1.97 -6.21 -11.90
C LEU A 183 -1.54 -5.28 -13.02
N LEU A 184 -0.93 -4.16 -12.64
CA LEU A 184 -0.24 -3.28 -13.57
C LEU A 184 1.15 -3.86 -13.85
N ILE A 185 1.24 -4.66 -14.91
CA ILE A 185 2.51 -5.23 -15.39
C ILE A 185 3.02 -4.38 -16.53
N ARG A 186 4.24 -3.87 -16.42
CA ARG A 186 4.87 -3.06 -17.46
C ARG A 186 6.27 -3.57 -17.79
N PHE A 187 6.60 -3.53 -19.08
CA PHE A 187 7.97 -3.78 -19.51
C PHE A 187 8.78 -2.48 -19.42
N GLY A 188 9.71 -2.42 -18.47
CA GLY A 188 10.62 -1.31 -18.28
C GLY A 188 11.68 -1.30 -19.36
N LYS A 189 11.85 -0.14 -20.01
CA LYS A 189 13.02 0.11 -20.86
C LYS A 189 14.14 0.65 -19.97
N ALA A 190 15.35 0.11 -20.13
CA ALA A 190 16.53 0.68 -19.50
C ALA A 190 16.90 2.06 -20.10
N ASP A 191 16.42 2.33 -21.32
CA ASP A 191 16.67 3.56 -22.06
C ASP A 191 15.55 4.60 -21.86
N GLY A 192 15.88 5.88 -21.98
CA GLY A 192 14.92 7.00 -21.88
C GLY A 192 14.90 7.70 -20.52
N THR A 193 15.73 7.24 -19.58
CA THR A 193 16.00 7.92 -18.31
C THR A 193 17.50 8.03 -18.07
N MET A 194 17.92 9.08 -17.36
CA MET A 194 19.30 9.28 -16.96
C MET A 194 19.64 8.31 -15.84
N MET A 195 20.70 7.49 -16.03
CA MET A 195 21.22 6.64 -14.97
C MET A 195 22.02 7.50 -13.99
N ILE A 196 21.59 7.51 -12.74
CA ILE A 196 22.32 8.11 -11.62
C ILE A 196 22.79 6.98 -10.73
N ASP A 197 24.10 6.85 -10.54
CA ASP A 197 24.65 5.83 -9.66
C ASP A 197 24.31 6.14 -8.17
N PRO A 198 24.30 5.12 -7.30
CA PRO A 198 23.92 5.29 -5.89
C PRO A 198 24.82 6.25 -5.11
N GLU A 199 26.11 6.34 -5.46
CA GLU A 199 27.06 7.24 -4.80
C GLU A 199 26.76 8.69 -5.18
N THR A 200 26.58 8.99 -6.46
CA THR A 200 26.16 10.29 -6.95
C THR A 200 24.82 10.71 -6.36
N SER A 201 23.83 9.81 -6.31
CA SER A 201 22.53 10.10 -5.69
C SER A 201 22.66 10.48 -4.21
N ARG A 202 23.60 9.86 -3.49
CA ARG A 202 23.88 10.13 -2.08
C ARG A 202 24.66 11.43 -1.89
N ASN A 203 25.67 11.68 -2.73
CA ASN A 203 26.49 12.89 -2.70
C ASN A 203 25.68 14.14 -3.05
N LEU A 204 24.71 14.02 -3.96
CA LEU A 204 23.76 15.08 -4.30
C LEU A 204 22.58 15.19 -3.32
N GLU A 205 22.53 14.32 -2.28
CA GLU A 205 21.44 14.23 -1.31
C GLU A 205 20.05 14.26 -1.97
N LEU A 206 19.88 13.52 -3.08
CA LEU A 206 18.65 13.60 -3.90
C LEU A 206 17.40 13.22 -3.09
N VAL A 207 17.53 12.22 -2.24
CA VAL A 207 16.42 11.67 -1.46
C VAL A 207 16.67 11.79 0.04
N GLY A 208 17.89 11.53 0.49
CA GLY A 208 18.25 11.50 1.91
C GLY A 208 19.51 12.32 2.18
N ASN A 209 19.55 12.95 3.36
CA ASN A 209 20.70 13.70 3.84
C ASN A 209 21.78 12.76 4.38
N MET A 210 23.05 13.07 4.11
CA MET A 210 24.20 12.26 4.54
C MET A 210 24.50 12.44 6.04
N SER A 211 24.39 13.66 6.56
CA SER A 211 24.71 13.97 7.97
C SER A 211 23.63 13.53 8.95
N SER A 212 22.36 13.62 8.56
CA SER A 212 21.23 13.20 9.39
C SER A 212 20.18 12.45 8.59
N LYS A 213 20.17 11.13 8.75
CA LYS A 213 19.19 10.21 8.10
C LYS A 213 17.71 10.51 8.46
N LYS A 214 17.44 11.37 9.44
CA LYS A 214 16.08 11.79 9.84
C LYS A 214 15.73 13.21 9.38
N SER A 215 16.69 13.90 8.76
CA SER A 215 16.50 15.26 8.25
C SER A 215 15.58 15.26 7.03
N THR A 216 14.83 16.35 6.88
CA THR A 216 14.06 16.66 5.66
C THR A 216 14.88 17.50 4.67
N HIS A 217 16.13 17.83 5.00
CA HIS A 217 17.05 18.57 4.14
C HIS A 217 17.66 17.65 3.07
N SER A 218 16.86 17.36 2.05
CA SER A 218 17.25 16.70 0.79
C SER A 218 16.49 17.35 -0.36
N LEU A 219 16.91 17.15 -1.61
CA LEU A 219 16.16 17.68 -2.76
C LEU A 219 14.71 17.18 -2.77
N PHE A 220 14.51 15.89 -2.49
CA PHE A 220 13.18 15.31 -2.31
C PHE A 220 12.39 15.99 -1.18
N GLY A 221 13.00 16.20 -0.01
CA GLY A 221 12.32 16.85 1.12
C GLY A 221 11.94 18.30 0.84
N LEU A 222 12.73 19.01 0.03
CA LEU A 222 12.45 20.37 -0.42
C LEU A 222 11.31 20.42 -1.45
N MET A 223 11.28 19.48 -2.41
CA MET A 223 10.29 19.48 -3.49
C MET A 223 8.97 18.80 -3.13
N ASN A 224 8.94 17.93 -2.11
CA ASN A 224 7.78 17.10 -1.82
C ASN A 224 6.66 17.87 -1.09
N HIS A 225 5.86 18.58 -1.87
CA HIS A 225 4.59 19.19 -1.46
C HIS A 225 3.37 18.43 -2.00
N THR A 226 3.54 17.14 -2.31
CA THR A 226 2.48 16.30 -2.88
C THR A 226 1.40 15.97 -1.85
N TYR A 227 0.13 15.90 -2.28
CA TYR A 227 -1.00 15.55 -1.41
C TYR A 227 -1.16 14.03 -1.20
N THR A 228 -0.77 13.23 -2.19
CA THR A 228 -1.00 11.77 -2.20
C THR A 228 0.32 11.01 -2.01
N ALA A 229 0.25 9.83 -1.39
CA ALA A 229 1.45 9.00 -1.20
C ALA A 229 2.03 8.51 -2.54
N MET A 230 1.18 8.23 -3.52
CA MET A 230 1.60 7.90 -4.89
C MET A 230 2.34 9.05 -5.58
N GLY A 231 1.92 10.31 -5.36
CA GLY A 231 2.59 11.47 -5.91
C GLY A 231 4.00 11.62 -5.35
N ALA A 232 4.17 11.42 -4.04
CA ALA A 232 5.47 11.39 -3.40
C ALA A 232 6.38 10.27 -3.96
N ARG A 233 5.82 9.07 -4.16
CA ARG A 233 6.55 7.95 -4.79
C ARG A 233 6.98 8.29 -6.22
N LEU A 234 6.08 8.86 -7.03
CA LEU A 234 6.38 9.27 -8.40
C LEU A 234 7.45 10.37 -8.46
N LEU A 235 7.36 11.39 -7.60
CA LEU A 235 8.36 12.45 -7.49
C LEU A 235 9.75 11.87 -7.20
N ARG A 236 9.84 10.93 -6.25
CA ARG A 236 11.10 10.27 -5.92
C ARG A 236 11.69 9.53 -7.12
N VAL A 237 10.88 8.75 -7.85
CA VAL A 237 11.34 8.02 -9.04
C VAL A 237 11.84 9.01 -10.10
N ASN A 238 11.11 10.11 -10.35
CA ASN A 238 11.54 11.14 -11.29
C ASN A 238 12.86 11.82 -10.89
N LEU A 239 13.17 11.93 -9.59
CA LEU A 239 14.45 12.48 -9.12
C LEU A 239 15.62 11.50 -9.26
N LEU A 240 15.36 10.20 -9.04
CA LEU A 240 16.39 9.15 -9.13
C LEU A 240 16.68 8.71 -10.57
N ALA A 241 15.67 8.79 -11.44
CA ALA A 241 15.78 8.47 -12.86
C ALA A 241 15.07 9.54 -13.71
N PRO A 242 15.69 10.73 -13.89
CA PRO A 242 15.12 11.80 -14.71
C PRO A 242 14.91 11.36 -16.17
N ILE A 243 13.82 11.81 -16.79
CA ILE A 243 13.50 11.50 -18.19
C ILE A 243 14.48 12.22 -19.13
N THR A 244 14.91 11.55 -20.20
CA THR A 244 15.79 12.13 -21.25
C THR A 244 15.08 12.39 -22.57
N VAL A 245 13.81 11.99 -22.68
CA VAL A 245 12.99 12.19 -23.89
C VAL A 245 12.46 13.61 -23.94
N GLN A 246 12.94 14.41 -24.91
CA GLN A 246 12.61 15.83 -25.05
C GLN A 246 11.10 16.11 -25.06
N GLY A 247 10.33 15.45 -25.93
CA GLY A 247 8.88 15.69 -26.02
C GLY A 247 8.13 15.41 -24.71
N SER A 248 8.59 14.42 -23.92
CA SER A 248 8.03 14.14 -22.59
C SER A 248 8.38 15.21 -21.55
N ILE A 249 9.54 15.85 -21.69
CA ILE A 249 9.97 16.96 -20.83
C ILE A 249 9.15 18.21 -21.15
N GLU A 250 9.04 18.56 -22.44
CA GLU A 250 8.25 19.71 -22.92
C GLU A 250 6.79 19.59 -22.49
N ALA A 251 6.15 18.43 -22.70
CA ALA A 251 4.76 18.20 -22.27
C ALA A 251 4.56 18.37 -20.74
N ARG A 252 5.57 18.06 -19.92
CA ARG A 252 5.53 18.30 -18.47
C ARG A 252 5.70 19.78 -18.14
N LEU A 253 6.59 20.48 -18.84
CA LEU A 253 6.82 21.91 -18.66
C LEU A 253 5.58 22.72 -19.07
N ASP A 254 4.93 22.38 -20.18
CA ASP A 254 3.69 23.02 -20.63
C ASP A 254 2.58 22.91 -19.58
N ALA A 255 2.43 21.74 -18.96
CA ALA A 255 1.44 21.51 -17.91
C ALA A 255 1.75 22.35 -16.65
N VAL A 256 3.04 22.49 -16.30
CA VAL A 256 3.46 23.32 -15.17
C VAL A 256 3.25 24.81 -15.48
N GLU A 257 3.64 25.25 -16.67
CA GLU A 257 3.48 26.63 -17.10
C GLU A 257 2.00 27.05 -17.08
N GLU A 258 1.10 26.21 -17.59
CA GLU A 258 -0.34 26.49 -17.54
C GLU A 258 -0.86 26.66 -16.11
N LEU A 259 -0.45 25.78 -15.18
CA LEU A 259 -0.88 25.85 -13.78
C LEU A 259 -0.26 27.06 -13.05
N VAL A 260 0.93 27.51 -13.44
CA VAL A 260 1.56 28.70 -12.87
C VAL A 260 0.90 29.98 -13.39
N GLN A 261 0.50 30.00 -14.67
CA GLN A 261 -0.15 31.16 -15.27
C GLN A 261 -1.61 31.34 -14.85
N ASN A 262 -2.30 30.26 -14.43
CA ASN A 262 -3.71 30.30 -14.03
C ASN A 262 -3.89 29.88 -12.56
N GLU A 263 -3.82 30.88 -11.67
CA GLU A 263 -3.87 30.66 -10.21
C GLU A 263 -5.21 30.08 -9.73
N ASP A 264 -6.34 30.48 -10.33
CA ASP A 264 -7.66 29.97 -9.97
C ASP A 264 -7.74 28.46 -10.23
N ARG A 265 -7.32 28.04 -11.42
CA ARG A 265 -7.25 26.62 -11.81
C ARG A 265 -6.30 25.83 -10.91
N PHE A 266 -5.13 26.39 -10.60
CA PHE A 266 -4.20 25.76 -9.67
C PHE A 266 -4.86 25.52 -8.30
N ASN A 267 -5.58 26.52 -7.78
CA ASN A 267 -6.28 26.39 -6.50
C ASN A 267 -7.43 25.39 -6.55
N GLU A 268 -8.18 25.30 -7.65
CA GLU A 268 -9.22 24.28 -7.85
C GLU A 268 -8.64 22.86 -7.84
N VAL A 269 -7.60 22.59 -8.64
CA VAL A 269 -6.92 21.29 -8.70
C VAL A 269 -6.32 20.94 -7.34
N LYS A 270 -5.68 21.91 -6.69
CA LYS A 270 -5.12 21.78 -5.34
C LYS A 270 -6.19 21.41 -4.31
N ASN A 271 -7.37 22.04 -4.36
CA ASN A 271 -8.49 21.74 -3.47
C ASN A 271 -9.06 20.34 -3.74
N GLY A 272 -9.18 19.93 -5.00
CA GLY A 272 -9.55 18.56 -5.38
C GLY A 272 -8.59 17.51 -4.83
N LEU A 273 -7.27 17.74 -4.97
CA LEU A 273 -6.24 16.84 -4.45
C LEU A 273 -6.18 16.83 -2.91
N LYS A 274 -6.55 17.93 -2.24
CA LYS A 274 -6.60 18.01 -0.78
C LYS A 274 -7.62 17.04 -0.16
N ALA A 275 -8.71 16.74 -0.86
CA ALA A 275 -9.67 15.74 -0.43
C ALA A 275 -9.08 14.30 -0.45
N LEU A 276 -8.03 14.08 -1.25
CA LEU A 276 -7.32 12.81 -1.40
C LEU A 276 -6.07 12.72 -0.49
N ASN A 277 -5.92 13.65 0.44
CA ASN A 277 -4.70 13.81 1.23
C ASN A 277 -4.33 12.52 1.99
N LYS A 278 -3.09 12.05 1.77
CA LYS A 278 -2.52 10.83 2.35
C LYS A 278 -3.29 9.54 2.03
N MET A 279 -4.18 9.55 1.05
CA MET A 279 -4.71 8.31 0.50
C MET A 279 -3.65 7.67 -0.41
N ASP A 280 -3.61 6.35 -0.37
CA ASP A 280 -2.74 5.54 -1.23
C ASP A 280 -3.62 4.57 -2.03
N PHE A 281 -4.00 5.01 -3.24
CA PHE A 281 -4.89 4.23 -4.11
C PHE A 281 -4.22 2.97 -4.63
N ASP A 282 -2.92 3.03 -4.95
CA ASP A 282 -2.21 1.86 -5.44
C ASP A 282 -2.27 0.74 -4.38
N LYS A 283 -2.01 1.09 -3.11
CA LYS A 283 -2.10 0.12 -2.01
C LYS A 283 -3.50 -0.39 -1.77
N LEU A 284 -4.48 0.50 -1.87
CA LEU A 284 -5.88 0.15 -1.68
C LEU A 284 -6.37 -0.82 -2.77
N ILE A 285 -6.09 -0.52 -4.03
CA ILE A 285 -6.49 -1.34 -5.18
C ILE A 285 -5.78 -2.70 -5.12
N CYS A 286 -4.47 -2.71 -4.88
CA CYS A 286 -3.72 -3.97 -4.73
C CYS A 286 -4.28 -4.84 -3.61
N SER A 287 -4.55 -4.25 -2.43
CA SER A 287 -5.09 -5.03 -1.32
C SER A 287 -6.50 -5.55 -1.55
N LEU A 288 -7.31 -4.90 -2.41
CA LEU A 288 -8.63 -5.38 -2.81
C LEU A 288 -8.55 -6.47 -3.89
N ALA A 289 -7.55 -6.36 -4.78
CA ALA A 289 -7.27 -7.34 -5.83
C ALA A 289 -6.54 -8.60 -5.32
N ALA A 290 -5.81 -8.47 -4.22
CA ALA A 290 -5.10 -9.56 -3.58
C ALA A 290 -6.02 -10.38 -2.66
N SER A 291 -5.84 -11.70 -2.73
CA SER A 291 -6.53 -12.68 -1.90
C SER A 291 -5.50 -13.56 -1.18
N GLU A 292 -5.87 -14.06 0.00
CA GLU A 292 -5.05 -15.05 0.69
C GLU A 292 -5.16 -16.37 -0.08
N ALA A 293 -4.02 -16.97 -0.46
CA ALA A 293 -4.02 -18.24 -1.19
C ALA A 293 -4.54 -19.42 -0.32
N ARG A 294 -4.48 -19.25 1.00
CA ARG A 294 -5.08 -20.09 2.03
C ARG A 294 -5.98 -19.22 2.90
N GLU A 295 -7.26 -19.54 2.93
CA GLU A 295 -8.29 -18.76 3.61
C GLU A 295 -8.16 -18.85 5.14
N SER A 296 -8.14 -17.70 5.82
CA SER A 296 -8.29 -17.63 7.27
C SER A 296 -9.71 -17.18 7.65
N ASN A 297 -10.43 -17.99 8.43
CA ASN A 297 -11.80 -17.69 8.93
C ASN A 297 -11.83 -16.62 10.05
N THR A 298 -10.92 -15.65 10.01
CA THR A 298 -10.75 -14.65 11.06
C THR A 298 -11.52 -13.36 10.75
N ALA A 299 -11.95 -12.65 11.80
CA ALA A 299 -12.71 -11.40 11.65
C ALA A 299 -11.85 -10.21 11.21
N LYS A 300 -10.53 -10.30 11.39
CA LYS A 300 -9.60 -9.20 11.16
C LYS A 300 -9.46 -8.86 9.66
N PRO A 301 -9.20 -9.81 8.74
CA PRO A 301 -9.16 -9.53 7.30
C PRO A 301 -10.48 -8.93 6.78
N ALA A 302 -11.61 -9.45 7.26
CA ALA A 302 -12.93 -8.94 6.91
C ALA A 302 -13.11 -7.46 7.28
N ALA A 303 -12.75 -7.10 8.52
CA ALA A 303 -12.85 -5.74 9.00
C ALA A 303 -11.91 -4.76 8.27
N VAL A 304 -10.77 -5.25 7.80
CA VAL A 304 -9.84 -4.47 6.95
C VAL A 304 -10.45 -4.23 5.57
N ARG A 305 -11.01 -5.27 4.93
CA ARG A 305 -11.69 -5.14 3.63
C ARG A 305 -12.85 -4.15 3.65
N VAL A 306 -13.64 -4.12 4.71
CA VAL A 306 -14.73 -3.12 4.87
C VAL A 306 -14.17 -1.70 4.92
N SER A 307 -13.12 -1.46 5.71
CA SER A 307 -12.46 -0.14 5.79
C SER A 307 -11.87 0.29 4.45
N GLN A 308 -11.31 -0.67 3.70
CA GLN A 308 -10.81 -0.46 2.35
C GLN A 308 -11.93 -0.09 1.39
N MET A 309 -13.07 -0.78 1.43
CA MET A 309 -14.23 -0.47 0.60
C MET A 309 -14.80 0.93 0.90
N LEU A 310 -14.85 1.35 2.16
CA LEU A 310 -15.24 2.72 2.54
C LEU A 310 -14.24 3.77 2.00
N SER A 311 -12.95 3.43 1.96
CA SER A 311 -11.92 4.28 1.37
C SER A 311 -12.06 4.37 -0.15
N LEU A 312 -12.39 3.26 -0.82
CA LEU A 312 -12.67 3.21 -2.26
C LEU A 312 -13.87 4.10 -2.61
N ARG A 313 -14.96 4.03 -1.83
CA ARG A 313 -16.11 4.93 -2.00
C ARG A 313 -15.71 6.40 -1.98
N ASN A 314 -14.93 6.80 -0.97
CA ASN A 314 -14.49 8.18 -0.84
C ASN A 314 -13.59 8.62 -2.02
N MET A 315 -12.76 7.71 -2.53
CA MET A 315 -11.96 7.95 -3.73
C MET A 315 -12.86 8.24 -4.93
N VAL A 316 -13.79 7.32 -5.23
CA VAL A 316 -14.68 7.43 -6.40
C VAL A 316 -15.53 8.71 -6.34
N LYS A 317 -16.08 9.05 -5.16
CA LYS A 317 -16.84 10.32 -4.98
C LYS A 317 -16.01 11.58 -5.22
N THR A 318 -14.68 11.51 -5.09
CA THR A 318 -13.80 12.68 -5.28
C THR A 318 -13.34 12.82 -6.74
N MET A 319 -13.34 11.74 -7.53
CA MET A 319 -12.85 11.78 -8.93
C MET A 319 -13.60 12.81 -9.81
N PRO A 320 -14.95 12.93 -9.75
CA PRO A 320 -15.67 13.94 -10.56
C PRO A 320 -15.33 15.39 -10.19
N ILE A 321 -14.91 15.64 -8.94
CA ILE A 321 -14.47 16.98 -8.50
C ILE A 321 -13.14 17.32 -9.18
N LEU A 322 -12.22 16.36 -9.22
CA LEU A 322 -10.92 16.53 -9.86
C LEU A 322 -11.05 16.68 -11.38
N SER A 323 -11.91 15.87 -12.02
CA SER A 323 -12.21 16.01 -13.46
C SER A 323 -12.71 17.41 -13.80
N ARG A 324 -13.66 17.96 -13.03
CA ARG A 324 -14.15 19.33 -13.22
C ARG A 324 -13.07 20.40 -13.02
N ALA A 325 -12.19 20.23 -12.02
CA ALA A 325 -11.08 21.15 -11.77
C ALA A 325 -10.03 21.14 -12.90
N LEU A 326 -9.89 20.02 -13.61
CA LEU A 326 -9.06 19.91 -14.82
C LEU A 326 -9.82 20.34 -16.08
N GLY A 327 -11.09 20.70 -15.94
CA GLY A 327 -11.93 21.18 -17.03
C GLY A 327 -11.37 22.46 -17.66
N GLY A 328 -11.22 22.45 -18.98
CA GLY A 328 -10.74 23.59 -19.76
C GLY A 328 -9.21 23.78 -19.73
N CYS A 329 -8.45 22.79 -19.23
CA CYS A 329 -7.00 22.72 -19.43
C CYS A 329 -6.64 22.67 -20.93
N ARG A 330 -5.52 23.27 -21.31
CA ARG A 330 -5.05 23.32 -22.71
C ARG A 330 -3.83 22.43 -22.96
N SER A 331 -3.01 22.20 -21.93
CA SER A 331 -1.87 21.29 -22.00
C SER A 331 -2.34 19.88 -22.29
N GLN A 332 -1.73 19.24 -23.29
CA GLN A 332 -2.06 17.89 -23.71
C GLN A 332 -2.00 16.89 -22.55
N LEU A 333 -1.01 17.03 -21.66
CA LEU A 333 -0.86 16.14 -20.51
C LEU A 333 -2.03 16.26 -19.53
N LEU A 334 -2.50 17.48 -19.25
CA LEU A 334 -3.62 17.73 -18.35
C LEU A 334 -4.96 17.24 -18.95
N ILE A 335 -5.11 17.37 -20.27
CA ILE A 335 -6.29 16.86 -21.00
C ILE A 335 -6.34 15.33 -20.89
N ILE A 336 -5.24 14.64 -21.18
CA ILE A 336 -5.16 13.17 -21.05
C ILE A 336 -5.47 12.75 -19.61
N ILE A 337 -4.94 13.45 -18.60
CA ILE A 337 -5.25 13.15 -17.20
C ILE A 337 -6.75 13.37 -16.90
N ALA A 338 -7.36 14.43 -17.42
CA ALA A 338 -8.79 14.68 -17.24
C ALA A 338 -9.66 13.59 -17.87
N GLU A 339 -9.29 13.09 -19.04
CA GLU A 339 -9.94 11.97 -19.71
C GLU A 339 -9.82 10.68 -18.90
N MET A 340 -8.61 10.35 -18.42
CA MET A 340 -8.36 9.16 -17.59
C MET A 340 -9.16 9.18 -16.27
N VAL A 341 -9.37 10.37 -15.68
CA VAL A 341 -10.15 10.53 -14.44
C VAL A 341 -11.66 10.48 -14.71
N SER A 342 -12.10 10.69 -15.95
CA SER A 342 -13.52 10.74 -16.34
C SER A 342 -14.06 9.41 -16.88
N ASP A 343 -13.37 8.30 -16.60
CA ASP A 343 -13.70 6.97 -17.12
C ASP A 343 -15.08 6.46 -16.63
N GLU A 344 -15.92 5.98 -17.55
CA GLU A 344 -17.26 5.45 -17.26
C GLU A 344 -17.26 4.26 -16.29
N ARG A 345 -16.16 3.50 -16.23
CA ARG A 345 -16.00 2.39 -15.28
C ARG A 345 -16.04 2.90 -13.84
N LEU A 346 -15.60 4.13 -13.57
CA LEU A 346 -15.70 4.74 -12.24
C LEU A 346 -17.15 4.95 -11.82
N ALA A 347 -18.03 5.34 -12.74
CA ALA A 347 -19.46 5.49 -12.47
C ALA A 347 -20.13 4.14 -12.16
N LYS A 348 -19.72 3.06 -12.86
CA LYS A 348 -20.19 1.69 -12.55
C LYS A 348 -19.77 1.27 -11.14
N ILE A 349 -18.52 1.54 -10.76
CA ILE A 349 -18.01 1.27 -9.41
C ILE A 349 -18.77 2.10 -8.38
N GLU A 350 -18.99 3.40 -8.66
CA GLU A 350 -19.76 4.28 -7.77
C GLU A 350 -21.15 3.73 -7.49
N LYS A 351 -21.85 3.27 -8.53
CA LYS A 351 -23.18 2.68 -8.40
C LYS A 351 -23.17 1.43 -7.52
N LEU A 352 -22.29 0.47 -7.79
CA LEU A 352 -22.17 -0.77 -7.00
C LEU A 352 -21.85 -0.49 -5.52
N VAL A 353 -20.95 0.45 -5.29
CA VAL A 353 -20.53 0.86 -3.96
C VAL A 353 -21.68 1.58 -3.24
N THR A 354 -22.40 2.47 -3.92
CA THR A 354 -23.52 3.23 -3.34
C THR A 354 -24.71 2.33 -3.05
N ASP A 355 -24.99 1.32 -3.89
CA ASP A 355 -26.08 0.37 -3.67
C ASP A 355 -25.84 -0.49 -2.40
N SER A 356 -24.58 -0.75 -2.07
CA SER A 356 -24.21 -1.66 -0.96
C SER A 356 -23.83 -0.94 0.33
N LEU A 357 -23.15 0.21 0.26
CA LEU A 357 -22.60 0.91 1.42
C LEU A 357 -23.45 2.09 1.86
N ASN A 358 -23.51 2.29 3.18
CA ASN A 358 -24.16 3.43 3.81
C ASN A 358 -23.34 4.70 3.60
N GLU A 359 -23.96 5.79 3.15
CA GLU A 359 -23.29 7.05 2.89
C GLU A 359 -22.75 7.74 4.15
N ALA A 360 -23.43 7.57 5.28
CA ALA A 360 -23.07 8.21 6.55
C ALA A 360 -21.84 7.58 7.23
N ALA A 361 -21.43 6.38 6.82
CA ALA A 361 -20.29 5.68 7.40
C ALA A 361 -18.97 6.29 6.92
N THR A 362 -18.32 7.14 7.71
CA THR A 362 -17.00 7.71 7.39
C THR A 362 -15.87 6.82 7.91
N PRO A 363 -14.82 6.55 7.10
CA PRO A 363 -13.68 5.78 7.58
C PRO A 363 -12.94 6.53 8.69
N ALA A 364 -12.81 5.89 9.85
CA ALA A 364 -12.05 6.41 10.98
C ALA A 364 -10.82 5.54 11.24
N LYS A 365 -9.72 6.15 11.69
CA LYS A 365 -8.41 5.49 11.78
C LYS A 365 -8.29 4.48 12.92
N ALA A 366 -8.97 4.69 14.04
CA ALA A 366 -8.87 3.83 15.22
C ALA A 366 -10.02 4.05 16.20
N GLY A 367 -10.14 3.12 17.17
CA GLY A 367 -11.06 3.24 18.29
C GLY A 367 -12.51 2.94 17.95
N LEU A 368 -13.42 3.41 18.81
CA LEU A 368 -14.85 3.16 18.69
C LEU A 368 -15.45 3.73 17.40
N GLY A 369 -14.99 4.89 16.94
CA GLY A 369 -15.44 5.48 15.66
C GLY A 369 -15.12 4.58 14.46
N ALA A 370 -13.93 3.97 14.44
CA ALA A 370 -13.55 3.03 13.38
C ALA A 370 -14.35 1.73 13.45
N LEU A 371 -14.73 1.30 14.65
CA LEU A 371 -15.61 0.15 14.82
C LEU A 371 -17.04 0.46 14.35
N ASN A 372 -17.62 1.58 14.77
CA ASN A 372 -18.96 2.00 14.35
C ASN A 372 -19.05 2.16 12.84
N ALA A 373 -18.04 2.78 12.22
CA ALA A 373 -17.97 2.92 10.78
C ALA A 373 -18.02 1.56 10.05
N ARG A 374 -17.41 0.51 10.63
CA ARG A 374 -17.42 -0.86 10.07
C ARG A 374 -18.75 -1.57 10.28
N VAL A 375 -19.31 -1.53 11.49
CA VAL A 375 -20.58 -2.19 11.84
C VAL A 375 -21.73 -1.64 10.99
N TYR A 376 -21.76 -0.32 10.78
CA TYR A 376 -22.78 0.37 9.99
C TYR A 376 -22.35 0.66 8.55
N ALA A 377 -21.30 0.00 8.05
CA ALA A 377 -20.77 0.23 6.71
C ALA A 377 -21.75 -0.14 5.59
N VAL A 378 -22.44 -1.29 5.73
CA VAL A 378 -23.44 -1.77 4.75
C VAL A 378 -24.78 -1.07 5.00
N LYS A 379 -25.57 -0.82 3.96
CA LYS A 379 -26.95 -0.33 4.14
C LYS A 379 -27.80 -1.27 5.01
N ALA A 380 -28.82 -0.72 5.66
CA ALA A 380 -29.81 -1.52 6.38
C ALA A 380 -30.66 -2.32 5.38
N ASN A 381 -31.28 -3.42 5.83
CA ASN A 381 -32.15 -4.29 5.06
C ASN A 381 -31.48 -5.12 3.96
N CYS A 382 -30.15 -5.07 3.83
CA CYS A 382 -29.42 -5.98 2.95
C CYS A 382 -29.40 -7.41 3.49
N ASN A 383 -29.37 -7.58 4.82
CA ASN A 383 -29.37 -8.89 5.47
C ASN A 383 -30.01 -8.79 6.86
N ARG A 384 -31.09 -9.55 7.09
CA ARG A 384 -31.84 -9.54 8.37
C ARG A 384 -30.98 -9.92 9.58
N LEU A 385 -30.06 -10.88 9.42
CA LEU A 385 -29.17 -11.30 10.51
C LEU A 385 -28.16 -10.20 10.86
N LEU A 386 -27.70 -9.43 9.86
CA LEU A 386 -26.83 -8.29 10.10
C LEU A 386 -27.56 -7.18 10.87
N ASP A 387 -28.82 -6.93 10.54
CA ASP A 387 -29.61 -5.91 11.22
C ASP A 387 -29.94 -6.30 12.67
N VAL A 388 -30.27 -7.58 12.93
CA VAL A 388 -30.39 -8.11 14.29
C VAL A 388 -29.08 -7.96 15.07
N ALA A 389 -27.94 -8.31 14.45
CA ALA A 389 -26.65 -8.13 15.08
C ALA A 389 -26.33 -6.65 15.38
N ARG A 390 -26.76 -5.71 14.54
CA ARG A 390 -26.60 -4.26 14.78
C ARG A 390 -27.45 -3.76 15.93
N GLU A 391 -28.67 -4.28 16.07
CA GLU A 391 -29.55 -3.96 17.18
C GLU A 391 -28.95 -4.45 18.50
N THR A 392 -28.54 -5.73 18.56
CA THR A 392 -27.83 -6.29 19.72
C THR A 392 -26.53 -5.53 20.02
N TYR A 393 -25.79 -5.07 19.00
CA TYR A 393 -24.60 -4.26 19.19
C TYR A 393 -24.93 -2.90 19.84
N LYS A 394 -25.99 -2.23 19.37
CA LYS A 394 -26.45 -0.95 19.89
C LYS A 394 -26.91 -1.07 21.34
N GLU A 395 -27.66 -2.12 21.68
CA GLU A 395 -28.09 -2.42 23.05
C GLU A 395 -26.90 -2.65 23.97
N ASN A 396 -25.99 -3.57 23.60
CA ASN A 396 -24.78 -3.84 24.37
C ASN A 396 -23.91 -2.59 24.59
N LEU A 397 -23.78 -1.72 23.58
CA LEU A 397 -23.10 -0.44 23.76
C LEU A 397 -23.82 0.44 24.79
N GLY A 398 -25.14 0.55 24.70
CA GLY A 398 -25.97 1.29 25.65
C GLY A 398 -25.78 0.80 27.09
N ASP A 399 -25.75 -0.52 27.29
CA ASP A 399 -25.52 -1.14 28.59
C ASP A 399 -24.13 -0.81 29.15
N ILE A 400 -23.09 -0.86 28.30
CA ILE A 400 -21.72 -0.51 28.70
C ILE A 400 -21.60 0.97 29.09
N PHE A 401 -22.25 1.88 28.36
CA PHE A 401 -22.27 3.30 28.71
C PHE A 401 -23.04 3.56 30.01
N THR A 402 -24.16 2.86 30.21
CA THR A 402 -24.94 2.93 31.45
C THR A 402 -24.12 2.43 32.64
N LEU A 403 -23.43 1.29 32.48
CA LEU A 403 -22.53 0.75 33.49
C LEU A 403 -21.39 1.72 33.84
N ASN A 404 -20.81 2.41 32.86
CA ASN A 404 -19.78 3.43 33.13
C ASN A 404 -20.33 4.59 33.95
N ARG A 405 -21.54 5.06 33.65
CA ARG A 405 -22.20 6.13 34.42
C ARG A 405 -22.46 5.67 35.85
N ASP A 406 -23.06 4.50 36.03
CA ASP A 406 -23.42 3.98 37.34
C ASP A 406 -22.18 3.75 38.23
N LEU A 407 -21.09 3.22 37.66
CA LEU A 407 -19.81 3.08 38.37
C LEU A 407 -19.13 4.42 38.66
N SER A 408 -19.26 5.39 37.74
CA SER A 408 -18.74 6.75 37.94
C SER A 408 -19.47 7.46 39.09
N GLU A 409 -20.79 7.32 39.18
CA GLU A 409 -21.62 7.88 40.25
C GLU A 409 -21.38 7.17 41.60
N ARG A 410 -21.39 5.82 41.62
CA ARG A 410 -21.19 5.04 42.85
C ARG A 410 -19.83 5.29 43.51
N HIS A 411 -18.79 5.46 42.71
CA HIS A 411 -17.43 5.67 43.21
C HIS A 411 -17.01 7.15 43.21
N ASN A 412 -17.85 8.05 42.70
CA ASN A 412 -17.55 9.47 42.51
C ASN A 412 -16.22 9.72 41.78
N LEU A 413 -15.93 8.88 40.76
CA LEU A 413 -14.70 8.94 39.96
C LEU A 413 -15.05 9.26 38.50
N PRO A 414 -14.31 10.15 37.82
CA PRO A 414 -14.54 10.49 36.41
C PRO A 414 -14.03 9.39 35.47
N LEU A 415 -14.77 8.27 35.42
CA LEU A 415 -14.45 7.12 34.58
C LEU A 415 -14.73 7.42 33.10
N SER A 416 -13.73 7.15 32.25
CA SER A 416 -13.87 7.24 30.79
C SER A 416 -13.77 5.86 30.14
N LEU A 417 -14.60 5.59 29.13
CA LEU A 417 -14.54 4.34 28.36
C LEU A 417 -13.53 4.46 27.22
N VAL A 418 -12.60 3.49 27.14
CA VAL A 418 -11.63 3.38 26.05
C VAL A 418 -11.79 2.02 25.37
N TYR A 419 -11.91 2.05 24.05
CA TYR A 419 -11.94 0.84 23.23
C TYR A 419 -10.52 0.43 22.80
N GLN A 420 -10.16 -0.83 23.04
CA GLN A 420 -8.91 -1.47 22.63
C GLN A 420 -9.21 -2.75 21.83
N ASP A 421 -8.18 -3.39 21.25
CA ASP A 421 -8.34 -4.62 20.47
C ASP A 421 -8.91 -5.79 21.29
N THR A 422 -8.68 -5.76 22.61
CA THR A 422 -9.24 -6.70 23.58
C THR A 422 -10.62 -6.28 24.11
N GLY A 423 -11.24 -5.23 23.60
CA GLY A 423 -12.57 -4.76 24.02
C GLY A 423 -12.52 -3.46 24.82
N PHE A 424 -13.59 -3.20 25.57
CA PHE A 424 -13.71 -1.98 26.37
C PHE A 424 -12.99 -2.10 27.69
N VAL A 425 -12.35 -1.00 28.09
CA VAL A 425 -11.66 -0.86 29.37
C VAL A 425 -12.00 0.51 29.93
N PHE A 426 -12.20 0.60 31.24
CA PHE A 426 -12.37 1.87 31.93
C PHE A 426 -11.01 2.55 32.12
N ALA A 427 -10.98 3.86 31.97
CA ALA A 427 -9.78 4.67 32.07
C ALA A 427 -9.99 5.85 33.01
N LEU A 428 -9.03 6.07 33.90
CA LEU A 428 -8.99 7.17 34.87
C LEU A 428 -7.63 7.88 34.78
N LYS A 429 -7.58 9.21 34.91
CA LYS A 429 -6.29 9.92 34.93
C LYS A 429 -5.60 9.72 36.27
N LYS A 430 -4.26 9.64 36.26
CA LYS A 430 -3.47 9.43 37.48
C LYS A 430 -3.68 10.51 38.55
N ASN A 431 -3.93 11.76 38.14
CA ASN A 431 -4.08 12.90 39.05
C ASN A 431 -5.46 12.97 39.71
N GLU A 432 -6.42 12.15 39.26
CA GLU A 432 -7.81 12.17 39.73
C GLU A 432 -8.08 11.02 40.73
N LEU A 433 -7.04 10.31 41.15
CA LEU A 433 -7.11 9.22 42.13
C LEU A 433 -6.34 9.59 43.40
N GLU A 434 -7.07 9.93 44.46
CA GLU A 434 -6.51 10.09 45.82
C GLU A 434 -6.74 8.79 46.61
N GLY A 435 -5.82 7.81 46.46
CA GLY A 435 -5.87 6.53 47.20
C GLY A 435 -5.83 5.28 46.31
N ASP A 436 -6.21 4.13 46.88
CA ASP A 436 -6.33 2.85 46.16
C ASP A 436 -7.64 2.76 45.37
N LEU A 437 -7.62 2.02 44.25
CA LEU A 437 -8.82 1.77 43.44
C LEU A 437 -9.87 0.98 44.26
N PRO A 438 -11.17 1.30 44.11
CA PRO A 438 -12.24 0.59 44.80
C PRO A 438 -12.23 -0.94 44.55
N LYS A 439 -12.63 -1.72 45.56
CA LYS A 439 -12.72 -3.18 45.48
C LYS A 439 -13.81 -3.58 44.47
N GLY A 440 -13.43 -4.28 43.39
CA GLY A 440 -14.35 -4.71 42.32
C GLY A 440 -13.80 -4.50 40.91
N PHE A 441 -12.76 -3.67 40.76
CA PHE A 441 -12.02 -3.53 39.51
C PHE A 441 -10.96 -4.63 39.35
N VAL A 442 -10.86 -5.18 38.15
CA VAL A 442 -9.98 -6.29 37.77
C VAL A 442 -9.10 -5.84 36.59
N ASN A 443 -7.94 -6.46 36.40
CA ASN A 443 -7.00 -6.16 35.30
C ASN A 443 -6.52 -4.69 35.28
N VAL A 444 -6.11 -4.17 36.43
CA VAL A 444 -5.56 -2.82 36.57
C VAL A 444 -4.17 -2.75 35.92
N THR A 445 -4.01 -1.87 34.93
CA THR A 445 -2.74 -1.61 34.25
C THR A 445 -2.55 -0.10 34.07
N MET A 446 -1.31 0.39 34.14
CA MET A 446 -1.00 1.81 33.92
C MET A 446 -0.43 2.00 32.52
N GLN A 447 -1.07 2.83 31.69
CA GLN A 447 -0.57 3.17 30.35
C GLN A 447 -0.64 4.68 30.11
N LYS A 448 0.47 5.28 29.68
CA LYS A 448 0.57 6.69 29.27
C LYS A 448 -0.05 7.68 30.29
N GLY A 449 0.14 7.45 31.58
CA GLY A 449 -0.38 8.33 32.66
C GLY A 449 -1.87 8.17 32.98
N ARG A 450 -2.51 7.10 32.49
CA ARG A 450 -3.89 6.70 32.84
C ARG A 450 -3.91 5.30 33.43
N TRP A 451 -4.74 5.11 34.45
CA TRP A 451 -5.10 3.80 34.96
C TRP A 451 -6.16 3.19 34.05
N LEU A 452 -5.93 1.96 33.61
CA LEU A 452 -6.83 1.17 32.79
C LEU A 452 -7.27 -0.05 33.60
N PHE A 453 -8.58 -0.29 33.69
CA PHE A 453 -9.12 -1.39 34.47
C PHE A 453 -10.48 -1.84 33.93
N SER A 454 -10.89 -3.06 34.27
CA SER A 454 -12.17 -3.67 33.88
C SER A 454 -13.02 -3.93 35.13
N SER A 455 -14.33 -4.12 34.97
CA SER A 455 -15.18 -4.74 36.01
C SER A 455 -15.51 -6.18 35.64
N ILE A 456 -16.02 -6.96 36.60
CA ILE A 456 -16.46 -8.34 36.36
C ILE A 456 -17.68 -8.39 35.42
N GLU A 457 -18.57 -7.41 35.56
CA GLU A 457 -19.76 -7.22 34.70
C GLU A 457 -19.37 -6.85 33.27
N LEU A 458 -18.34 -6.02 33.09
CA LEU A 458 -17.81 -5.73 31.76
C LEU A 458 -17.12 -6.96 31.16
N ALA A 459 -16.37 -7.72 31.97
CA ALA A 459 -15.67 -8.92 31.52
C ALA A 459 -16.63 -10.02 31.04
N SER A 460 -17.81 -10.16 31.65
CA SER A 460 -18.83 -11.11 31.20
C SER A 460 -19.57 -10.67 29.93
N ALA A 461 -19.71 -9.35 29.69
CA ALA A 461 -20.35 -8.80 28.49
C ALA A 461 -19.44 -8.79 27.24
N GLN A 462 -18.11 -8.75 27.42
CA GLN A 462 -17.15 -8.66 26.32
C GLN A 462 -17.22 -9.80 25.28
N PRO A 463 -17.40 -11.09 25.63
CA PRO A 463 -17.51 -12.16 24.65
C PRO A 463 -18.72 -12.01 23.71
N ILE A 464 -19.87 -11.63 24.24
CA ILE A 464 -21.12 -11.39 23.47
C ILE A 464 -20.92 -10.21 22.51
N TYR A 465 -20.32 -9.13 23.01
CA TYR A 465 -19.97 -7.97 22.21
C TYR A 465 -19.01 -8.33 21.07
N ARG A 466 -17.94 -9.10 21.35
CA ARG A 466 -16.97 -9.55 20.33
C ARG A 466 -17.61 -10.46 19.30
N PHE A 467 -18.51 -11.35 19.70
CA PHE A 467 -19.26 -12.21 18.80
C PHE A 467 -20.11 -11.39 17.83
N THR A 468 -20.82 -10.37 18.34
CA THR A 468 -21.69 -9.49 17.54
C THR A 468 -20.89 -8.65 16.54
N VAL A 469 -19.75 -8.09 16.97
CA VAL A 469 -18.82 -7.37 16.09
C VAL A 469 -18.25 -8.29 15.01
N ARG A 470 -17.89 -9.52 15.38
CA ARG A 470 -17.38 -10.53 14.44
C ARG A 470 -18.46 -10.92 13.44
N LEU A 471 -19.70 -11.16 13.87
CA LEU A 471 -20.81 -11.47 12.98
C LEU A 471 -21.02 -10.33 11.98
N SER A 472 -21.05 -9.08 12.48
CA SER A 472 -21.24 -7.90 11.64
C SER A 472 -20.12 -7.71 10.62
N CYS A 473 -18.87 -7.99 10.98
CA CYS A 473 -17.73 -7.90 10.06
C CYS A 473 -17.62 -9.11 9.11
N CYS A 474 -17.98 -10.33 9.55
CA CYS A 474 -17.80 -11.57 8.80
C CYS A 474 -18.97 -11.92 7.87
N HIS A 475 -20.22 -11.60 8.22
CA HIS A 475 -21.36 -11.86 7.34
C HIS A 475 -21.35 -11.05 6.04
N LEU A 476 -20.57 -9.96 6.03
CA LEU A 476 -20.21 -9.20 4.83
C LEU A 476 -19.48 -10.05 3.76
N ILE A 477 -18.82 -11.15 4.16
CA ILE A 477 -18.09 -12.06 3.25
C ILE A 477 -18.98 -13.20 2.73
N VAL A 478 -19.86 -13.74 3.59
CA VAL A 478 -20.64 -14.96 3.28
C VAL A 478 -21.73 -14.71 2.22
N THR A 479 -22.22 -13.47 2.09
CA THR A 479 -23.26 -13.11 1.11
C THR A 479 -22.77 -13.08 -0.35
N GLU A 480 -21.47 -12.87 -0.60
CA GLU A 480 -20.90 -12.98 -1.97
C GLU A 480 -20.55 -14.43 -2.34
N GLU A 481 -20.09 -15.23 -1.38
CA GLU A 481 -19.75 -16.65 -1.63
C GLU A 481 -20.97 -17.50 -1.96
N THR A 482 -22.12 -17.22 -1.35
CA THR A 482 -23.38 -17.89 -1.68
C THR A 482 -23.91 -17.50 -3.06
N LYS A 483 -23.59 -16.29 -3.56
CA LYS A 483 -23.88 -15.91 -4.94
C LYS A 483 -22.91 -16.54 -5.94
N ARG A 484 -21.60 -16.46 -5.72
CA ARG A 484 -20.59 -17.06 -6.63
C ARG A 484 -20.65 -18.58 -6.71
N LYS A 485 -20.94 -19.29 -5.61
CA LYS A 485 -21.12 -20.76 -5.65
C LYS A 485 -22.41 -21.20 -6.34
N ASN A 486 -23.43 -20.32 -6.41
CA ASN A 486 -24.67 -20.63 -7.13
C ASN A 486 -24.58 -20.26 -8.62
N GLU A 487 -23.83 -19.23 -8.99
CA GLU A 487 -23.59 -18.87 -10.40
C GLU A 487 -22.58 -19.81 -11.09
N GLY A 488 -21.61 -20.37 -10.37
CA GLY A 488 -20.67 -21.37 -10.90
C GLY A 488 -21.20 -22.81 -10.98
N ARG A 489 -22.48 -23.06 -10.65
CA ARG A 489 -23.13 -24.39 -10.77
C ARG A 489 -24.09 -24.51 -11.94
N PHE A 490 -24.32 -23.42 -12.67
CA PHE A 490 -25.02 -23.40 -13.96
C PHE A 490 -24.17 -22.63 -14.97
N GLY A 491 -23.13 -23.29 -15.46
CA GLY A 491 -22.24 -22.82 -16.51
C GLY A 491 -21.51 -23.99 -17.13
#